data_AF-A0A6G9YTW8-F1
#
_entry.id   AF-A0A6G9YTW8-F1
#
_cell.length_a   1.000
_cell.length_b   1.000
_cell.length_c   1.000
_cell.angle_alpha   90.00
_cell.angle_beta   90.00
_cell.angle_gamma   90.00
#
_symmetry.space_group_name_H-M   'P 1'
#
loop_
_entity.id
_entity.type
_entity.pdbx_description
1 polymer ?
#
loop_
_entity_poly.entity_id
_entity_poly.type
_entity_poly.pdbx_seq_one_letter_code
_entity_poly.pdbx_strand_id
1 'polypeptide(L)'
;MRIVLFTAALVALPVLTACGSDKAAATPPKVTAADLSKALRDKGVRDQGFTDCAAKIYVDEGISQDGLRAMIGSEYDKKAADPNTLGMSKEDADKARSANDKIFKQCSQAG
;
A
#
# COMPACT_ATOMS: atom_id res chain seq x y z
N MET A 1 29.16 -27.47 -18.29
CA MET A 1 29.71 -26.23 -18.86
C MET A 1 29.28 -26.09 -20.32
N ARG A 2 28.38 -25.15 -20.64
CA ARG A 2 28.34 -24.42 -21.93
C ARG A 2 27.74 -23.03 -21.67
N ILE A 3 28.40 -22.06 -22.27
CA ILE A 3 28.38 -20.62 -22.00
C ILE A 3 27.50 -19.94 -23.06
N VAL A 4 26.57 -19.12 -22.57
CA VAL A 4 26.16 -17.78 -23.03
C VAL A 4 25.77 -17.58 -24.50
N LEU A 5 24.56 -17.04 -24.74
CA LEU A 5 24.31 -15.85 -25.58
C LEU A 5 23.00 -15.18 -25.14
N PHE A 6 23.09 -14.15 -24.29
CA PHE A 6 21.99 -13.19 -24.10
C PHE A 6 22.00 -12.21 -25.27
N THR A 7 20.96 -12.28 -26.11
CA THR A 7 20.70 -11.29 -27.15
C THR A 7 19.75 -10.24 -26.61
N ALA A 8 20.18 -8.98 -26.73
CA ALA A 8 19.49 -7.79 -26.28
C ALA A 8 18.21 -7.53 -27.08
N ALA A 9 17.11 -7.28 -26.38
CA ALA A 9 16.02 -6.46 -26.89
C ALA A 9 15.95 -5.22 -26.00
N LEU A 10 16.43 -4.10 -26.54
CA LEU A 10 16.17 -2.77 -25.99
C LEU A 10 14.66 -2.53 -26.02
N VAL A 11 13.98 -2.74 -24.89
CA VAL A 11 12.74 -2.02 -24.64
C VAL A 11 13.17 -0.69 -24.02
N ALA A 12 13.19 0.33 -24.87
CA ALA A 12 13.14 1.71 -24.44
C ALA A 12 11.85 1.90 -23.61
N LEU A 13 11.92 1.68 -22.30
CA LEU A 13 10.98 2.33 -21.40
C LEU A 13 11.47 3.77 -21.21
N PRO A 14 10.64 4.77 -21.52
CA PRO A 14 11.01 6.16 -21.36
C PRO A 14 11.37 6.41 -19.90
N VAL A 15 12.61 6.82 -19.75
CA VAL A 15 13.20 7.54 -18.64
C VAL A 15 12.19 8.54 -18.07
N LEU A 16 12.00 8.50 -16.74
CA LEU A 16 11.52 9.57 -15.88
C LEU A 16 10.67 10.67 -16.55
N THR A 17 9.35 10.50 -16.62
CA THR A 17 8.42 11.64 -16.66
C THR A 17 7.89 11.92 -15.27
N ALA A 18 8.78 12.42 -14.41
CA ALA A 18 8.43 13.21 -13.24
C ALA A 18 8.80 14.67 -13.54
N CYS A 19 8.10 15.27 -14.50
CA CYS A 19 8.15 16.70 -14.73
C CYS A 19 6.87 17.13 -15.45
N GLY A 20 6.07 17.98 -14.80
CA GLY A 20 5.28 19.01 -15.45
C GLY A 20 4.07 18.57 -16.29
N SER A 21 2.89 18.72 -15.67
CA SER A 21 1.70 19.32 -16.29
C SER A 21 1.18 18.71 -17.59
N ASP A 22 0.37 17.65 -17.49
CA ASP A 22 -0.72 17.45 -18.45
C ASP A 22 -1.96 16.85 -17.81
N LYS A 23 -3.06 17.57 -18.03
CA LYS A 23 -4.35 17.47 -17.36
C LYS A 23 -5.18 16.37 -18.04
N ALA A 24 -4.75 15.13 -17.93
CA ALA A 24 -5.68 14.00 -17.95
C ALA A 24 -6.30 13.94 -16.55
N ALA A 25 -7.59 13.67 -16.42
CA ALA A 25 -8.17 13.31 -15.12
C ALA A 25 -7.51 12.02 -14.65
N ALA A 26 -6.34 12.16 -14.02
CA ALA A 26 -5.48 11.06 -13.65
C ALA A 26 -6.14 10.35 -12.48
N THR A 27 -6.74 9.19 -12.75
CA THR A 27 -7.10 8.26 -11.69
C THR A 27 -5.87 8.13 -10.80
N PRO A 28 -5.97 8.42 -9.49
CA PRO A 28 -4.82 8.33 -8.60
C PRO A 28 -4.23 6.91 -8.68
N PRO A 29 -2.89 6.78 -8.61
CA PRO A 29 -2.24 5.49 -8.74
C PRO A 29 -2.83 4.49 -7.74
N LYS A 30 -3.01 3.25 -8.20
CA LYS A 30 -3.56 2.16 -7.40
C LYS A 30 -2.61 1.88 -6.23
N VAL A 31 -3.12 1.90 -5.01
CA VAL A 31 -2.38 1.50 -3.82
C VAL A 31 -2.20 0.00 -3.82
N THR A 32 -0.95 -0.41 -3.64
CA THR A 32 -0.52 -1.81 -3.57
C THR A 32 -0.13 -2.20 -2.14
N ALA A 33 0.01 -3.51 -1.89
CA ALA A 33 0.55 -4.00 -0.62
C ALA A 33 1.98 -3.48 -0.35
N ALA A 34 2.79 -3.29 -1.39
CA ALA A 34 4.13 -2.73 -1.24
C ALA A 34 4.09 -1.27 -0.76
N ASP A 35 3.13 -0.47 -1.26
CA ASP A 35 2.94 0.91 -0.83
C ASP A 35 2.47 0.98 0.63
N LEU A 36 1.57 0.09 1.03
CA LEU A 36 1.10 -0.05 2.42
C LEU A 36 2.23 -0.46 3.37
N SER A 37 3.01 -1.48 3.01
CA SER A 37 4.16 -1.91 3.82
C SER A 37 5.17 -0.78 3.97
N LYS A 38 5.51 -0.10 2.87
CA LYS A 38 6.37 1.08 2.91
C LYS A 38 5.81 2.18 3.82
N ALA A 39 4.53 2.52 3.69
CA ALA A 39 3.91 3.54 4.53
C ALA A 39 3.92 3.16 6.02
N LEU A 40 3.68 1.89 6.37
CA LEU A 40 3.77 1.39 7.75
C LEU A 40 5.19 1.53 8.32
N ARG A 41 6.21 1.23 7.51
CA ARG A 41 7.62 1.43 7.89
C ARG A 41 7.98 2.90 8.04
N ASP A 42 7.51 3.74 7.11
CA ASP A 42 7.71 5.18 7.15
C ASP A 42 7.01 5.80 8.38
N LYS A 43 5.92 5.19 8.88
CA LYS A 43 5.26 5.52 10.16
C LYS A 43 5.94 4.95 11.41
N GLY A 44 7.06 4.23 11.26
CA GLY A 44 7.93 3.80 12.36
C GLY A 44 7.85 2.34 12.75
N VAL A 45 7.06 1.51 12.05
CA VAL A 45 7.06 0.06 12.27
C VAL A 45 8.32 -0.53 11.67
N ARG A 46 9.26 -0.99 12.52
CA ARG A 46 10.60 -1.41 12.07
C ARG A 46 10.66 -2.81 11.48
N ASP A 47 9.67 -3.64 11.77
CA ASP A 47 9.64 -5.03 11.34
C ASP A 47 9.10 -5.16 9.91
N GLN A 48 9.96 -5.58 8.98
CA GLN A 48 9.57 -5.69 7.58
C GLN A 48 8.59 -6.85 7.36
N GLY A 49 8.80 -8.00 8.02
CA GLY A 49 7.92 -9.16 7.85
C GLY A 49 6.50 -8.89 8.35
N PHE A 50 6.37 -8.19 9.47
CA PHE A 50 5.11 -7.71 10.01
C PHE A 50 4.43 -6.72 9.08
N THR A 51 5.16 -5.72 8.56
CA THR A 51 4.57 -4.70 7.67
C THR A 51 4.14 -5.26 6.32
N ASP A 52 4.89 -6.20 5.75
CA ASP A 52 4.53 -6.92 4.54
C ASP A 52 3.31 -7.83 4.76
N CYS A 53 3.28 -8.58 5.86
CA CYS A 53 2.13 -9.41 6.25
C CYS A 53 0.87 -8.56 6.46
N ALA A 54 0.99 -7.46 7.20
CA ALA A 54 -0.11 -6.55 7.48
C ALA A 54 -0.68 -5.94 6.20
N ALA A 55 0.19 -5.43 5.34
CA ALA A 55 -0.20 -4.84 4.07
C ALA A 55 -0.93 -5.83 3.15
N LYS A 56 -0.49 -7.09 3.12
CA LYS A 56 -1.17 -8.14 2.36
C LYS A 56 -2.58 -8.41 2.88
N ILE A 57 -2.75 -8.50 4.19
CA ILE A 57 -4.09 -8.71 4.79
C ILE A 57 -5.04 -7.55 4.47
N TYR A 58 -4.59 -6.30 4.53
CA TYR A 58 -5.43 -5.15 4.18
C TYR A 58 -5.92 -5.17 2.73
N VAL A 59 -5.08 -5.61 1.79
CA VAL A 59 -5.47 -5.77 0.39
C VAL A 59 -6.41 -6.97 0.21
N ASP A 60 -6.11 -8.10 0.88
CA ASP A 60 -6.88 -9.33 0.77
C ASP A 60 -8.28 -9.22 1.42
N GLU A 61 -8.46 -8.39 2.45
CA GLU A 61 -9.79 -8.05 3.01
C GLU A 61 -10.68 -7.26 2.04
N GLY A 62 -10.13 -6.80 0.92
CA GLY A 62 -10.90 -6.08 -0.10
C GLY A 62 -11.32 -4.68 0.34
N ILE A 63 -10.49 -3.99 1.11
CA ILE A 63 -10.64 -2.56 1.38
C ILE A 63 -10.55 -1.80 0.05
N SER A 64 -11.43 -0.81 -0.14
CA SER A 64 -11.47 0.00 -1.34
C SER A 64 -10.14 0.76 -1.55
N GLN A 65 -9.86 1.16 -2.79
CA GLN A 65 -8.68 1.96 -3.09
C GLN A 65 -8.68 3.32 -2.37
N ASP A 66 -9.86 3.88 -2.10
CA ASP A 66 -10.01 5.11 -1.34
C ASP A 66 -9.68 4.88 0.15
N GLY A 67 -10.16 3.76 0.73
CA GLY A 67 -9.82 3.35 2.09
C GLY A 67 -8.33 3.06 2.27
N LEU A 68 -7.72 2.32 1.34
CA LEU A 68 -6.27 2.06 1.37
C LEU A 68 -5.46 3.35 1.25
N ARG A 69 -5.90 4.32 0.42
CA ARG A 69 -5.29 5.66 0.35
C ARG A 69 -5.44 6.42 1.65
N ALA A 70 -6.59 6.33 2.32
CA ALA A 70 -6.79 6.96 3.62
C ALA A 70 -5.82 6.39 4.68
N MET A 71 -5.52 5.08 4.64
CA MET A 71 -4.60 4.43 5.58
C MET A 71 -3.14 4.89 5.44
N ILE A 72 -2.66 5.01 4.20
CA ILE A 72 -1.27 5.42 3.91
C ILE A 72 -1.10 6.93 3.79
N GLY A 73 -2.20 7.67 3.64
CA GLY A 73 -2.19 9.11 3.45
C GLY A 73 -1.73 9.85 4.69
N SER A 74 -0.89 10.86 4.49
CA SER A 74 -0.46 11.80 5.55
C SER A 74 -1.53 12.83 5.92
N GLU A 75 -2.58 12.97 5.10
CA GLU A 75 -3.79 13.75 5.43
C GLU A 75 -4.41 13.25 6.74
N TYR A 76 -4.31 11.93 6.98
CA TYR A 76 -4.81 11.28 8.16
C TYR A 76 -4.00 11.58 9.42
N ASP A 77 -2.71 11.84 9.25
CA ASP A 77 -1.83 12.26 10.35
C ASP A 77 -2.04 13.76 10.69
N LYS A 78 -2.67 14.53 9.79
CA LYS A 78 -2.89 15.99 9.91
C LYS A 78 -4.33 16.40 10.23
N LYS A 79 -5.30 15.49 10.06
CA LYS A 79 -6.70 15.71 10.40
C LYS A 79 -7.12 14.70 11.45
N ALA A 80 -7.96 15.13 12.40
CA ALA A 80 -8.62 14.20 13.31
C ALA A 80 -9.52 13.29 12.47
N ALA A 81 -9.05 12.07 12.22
CA ALA A 81 -9.88 11.08 11.57
C ALA A 81 -11.08 10.76 12.46
N ASP A 82 -12.23 10.59 11.82
CA ASP A 82 -13.43 10.16 12.53
C ASP A 82 -13.16 8.79 13.18
N PRO A 83 -13.27 8.66 14.51
CA PRO A 83 -12.89 7.44 15.22
C PRO A 83 -13.84 6.26 14.93
N ASN A 84 -15.05 6.52 14.43
CA ASN A 84 -16.05 5.49 14.11
C ASN A 84 -15.86 4.90 12.72
N THR A 85 -15.28 5.66 11.81
CA THR A 85 -15.11 5.26 10.41
C THR A 85 -13.66 5.19 10.01
N LEU A 86 -12.74 5.52 10.91
CA LEU A 86 -11.35 5.66 10.57
C LEU A 86 -11.19 6.51 9.30
N GLY A 87 -11.92 7.62 9.16
CA GLY A 87 -11.78 8.54 8.01
C GLY A 87 -11.96 7.88 6.64
N MET A 88 -12.57 6.71 6.57
CA MET A 88 -12.90 5.94 5.37
C MET A 88 -14.41 5.65 5.33
N SER A 89 -14.87 4.88 4.35
CA SER A 89 -16.27 4.42 4.35
C SER A 89 -16.54 3.49 5.54
N LYS A 90 -17.80 3.33 5.96
CA LYS A 90 -18.14 2.42 7.06
C LYS A 90 -17.74 0.98 6.73
N GLU A 91 -17.97 0.57 5.49
CA GLU A 91 -17.64 -0.76 4.99
C GLU A 91 -16.13 -1.01 5.00
N ASP A 92 -15.34 -0.03 4.58
CA ASP A 92 -13.88 -0.12 4.62
C ASP A 92 -13.34 -0.10 6.06
N ALA A 93 -13.97 0.67 6.94
CA ALA A 93 -13.61 0.69 8.36
C ALA A 93 -13.85 -0.67 9.03
N ASP A 94 -14.98 -1.32 8.71
CA ASP A 94 -15.33 -2.63 9.25
C ASP A 94 -14.38 -3.72 8.70
N LYS A 95 -13.99 -3.64 7.42
CA LYS A 95 -12.94 -4.49 6.83
C LYS A 95 -11.56 -4.23 7.43
N ALA A 96 -11.18 -2.97 7.65
CA ALA A 96 -9.92 -2.60 8.26
C ALA A 96 -9.82 -3.10 9.73
N ARG A 97 -10.93 -3.09 10.47
CA ARG A 97 -11.02 -3.72 11.80
C ARG A 97 -10.82 -5.23 11.71
N SER A 98 -11.52 -5.90 10.79
CA SER A 98 -11.35 -7.34 10.58
C SER A 98 -9.92 -7.70 10.15
N ALA A 99 -9.31 -6.88 9.30
CA ALA A 99 -7.90 -6.99 8.93
C ALA A 99 -7.01 -6.90 10.17
N ASN A 100 -7.19 -5.88 11.02
CA ASN A 100 -6.41 -5.73 12.25
C ASN A 100 -6.47 -6.98 13.14
N ASP A 101 -7.65 -7.56 13.36
CA ASP A 101 -7.79 -8.80 14.14
C ASP A 101 -7.00 -9.97 13.52
N LYS A 102 -6.97 -10.06 12.18
CA LYS A 102 -6.18 -11.07 11.45
C LYS A 102 -4.69 -10.77 11.53
N ILE A 103 -4.27 -9.51 11.43
CA ILE A 103 -2.88 -9.08 11.54
C ILE A 103 -2.30 -9.44 12.90
N PHE A 104 -3.01 -9.16 14.00
CA PHE A 104 -2.56 -9.53 15.33
C PHE A 104 -2.38 -11.06 15.49
N LYS A 105 -3.25 -11.86 14.87
CA LYS A 105 -3.19 -13.32 14.93
C LYS A 105 -2.12 -13.93 14.01
N GLN A 106 -1.92 -13.37 12.82
CA GLN A 106 -1.11 -13.97 11.76
C GLN A 106 0.27 -13.33 11.61
N CYS A 107 0.39 -12.02 11.83
CA CYS A 107 1.63 -11.29 11.59
C CYS A 107 2.50 -11.15 12.84
N SER A 108 1.98 -11.44 14.04
CA SER A 108 2.77 -11.46 15.28
C SER A 108 3.87 -12.53 15.29
N GLN A 109 3.82 -13.50 14.37
CA GLN A 109 4.85 -14.52 14.17
C GLN A 109 5.70 -14.29 12.91
N ALA A 110 5.46 -13.19 12.19
CA ALA A 110 6.14 -12.86 10.94
C ALA A 110 7.40 -11.99 11.13
N GLY A 111 7.71 -11.60 12.39
CA GLY A 111 8.91 -10.86 12.78
C GLY A 111 10.01 -11.76 13.32
#